data_AF-A0A9Q4C5Y4-F1
#
_entry.id   AF-A0A9Q4C5Y4-F1
#
_cell.length_a   1.000
_cell.length_b   1.000
_cell.length_c   1.000
_cell.angle_alpha   90.00
_cell.angle_beta   90.00
_cell.angle_gamma   90.00
#
_symmetry.space_group_name_H-M   'P 1'
#
loop_
_entity.id
_entity.type
_entity.pdbx_description
1 polymer ?
#
loop_
_entity_poly.entity_id
_entity_poly.type
_entity_poly.pdbx_seq_one_letter_code
_entity_poly.pdbx_strand_id
1 'polypeptide(L)'
;MDRRGIYDYMPWYAWCVCVSLAAVAAVGLFAGLPLGRQLGLSVREAVLATAFVEAVAAVGIGGTVVYYHDPDEEPDEWRYYP
;
A
#
# COMPACT_ATOMS: atom_id res chain seq x y z
N MET A 1 17.10 22.10 7.22
CA MET A 1 15.90 21.27 7.45
C MET A 1 16.27 19.87 6.98
N ASP A 2 16.72 19.07 7.93
CA ASP A 2 17.16 17.68 7.72
C ASP A 2 15.95 16.92 7.15
N ARG A 3 15.97 16.58 5.85
CA ARG A 3 14.99 15.67 5.26
C ARG A 3 15.40 14.23 5.63
N ARG A 4 15.61 13.95 6.91
CA ARG A 4 15.68 12.58 7.45
C ARG A 4 14.26 12.11 7.67
N GLY A 5 13.56 11.92 6.55
CA GLY A 5 12.14 11.65 6.53
C GLY A 5 11.89 10.28 5.93
N ILE A 6 10.64 9.86 5.93
CA ILE A 6 10.06 8.61 5.39
C ILE A 6 10.66 8.08 4.06
N TYR A 7 11.40 8.90 3.32
CA TYR A 7 12.16 8.55 2.11
C TYR A 7 13.46 7.80 2.38
N ASP A 8 14.00 7.86 3.60
CA ASP A 8 15.12 7.01 4.03
C ASP A 8 14.65 5.55 4.12
N TYR A 9 13.39 5.34 4.54
CA TYR A 9 12.80 4.00 4.67
C TYR A 9 12.53 3.29 3.33
N MET A 10 12.10 4.04 2.31
CA MET A 10 11.99 3.53 0.94
C MET A 10 11.93 4.68 -0.07
N PRO A 11 12.41 4.49 -1.31
CA PRO A 11 12.45 5.54 -2.30
C PRO A 11 11.05 6.11 -2.62
N TRP A 12 10.99 7.39 -3.01
CA TRP A 12 9.73 8.11 -3.22
C TRP A 12 8.75 7.41 -4.17
N TYR A 13 9.26 6.72 -5.19
CA TYR A 13 8.42 6.01 -6.16
C TYR A 13 7.77 4.75 -5.55
N ALA A 14 8.41 4.11 -4.55
CA ALA A 14 7.83 3.00 -3.82
C ALA A 14 6.65 3.47 -2.95
N TRP A 15 6.78 4.64 -2.32
CA TRP A 15 5.65 5.31 -1.67
C TRP A 15 4.50 5.61 -2.64
N CYS A 16 4.81 6.09 -3.84
CA CYS A 16 3.79 6.31 -4.87
C CYS A 16 3.05 5.01 -5.25
N VAL A 17 3.76 3.89 -5.34
CA VAL A 17 3.15 2.57 -5.59
C VAL A 17 2.22 2.18 -4.44
N CYS A 18 2.68 2.30 -3.19
CA CYS A 18 1.86 1.99 -2.01
C CYS A 18 0.59 2.84 -1.94
N VAL A 19 0.70 4.15 -2.19
CA VAL A 19 -0.46 5.06 -2.22
C VAL A 19 -1.42 4.70 -3.35
N SER A 20 -0.90 4.33 -4.53
CA SER A 20 -1.74 3.93 -5.66
C SER A 20 -2.52 2.65 -5.36
N LEU A 21 -1.87 1.65 -4.75
CA LEU A 21 -2.53 0.41 -4.32
C LEU A 21 -3.59 0.67 -3.24
N ALA A 22 -3.28 1.54 -2.27
CA ALA A 22 -4.23 1.94 -1.23
C ALA A 22 -5.44 2.67 -1.83
N ALA A 23 -5.24 3.54 -2.82
CA ALA A 23 -6.33 4.22 -3.52
C ALA A 23 -7.22 3.22 -4.29
N VAL A 24 -6.62 2.23 -4.97
CA VAL A 24 -7.36 1.16 -5.66
C VAL A 24 -8.21 0.35 -4.67
N ALA A 25 -7.64 -0.02 -3.51
CA ALA A 25 -8.39 -0.70 -2.46
C ALA A 25 -9.54 0.18 -1.91
N ALA A 26 -9.30 1.47 -1.70
CA ALA A 26 -10.30 2.42 -1.21
C ALA A 26 -11.48 2.61 -2.16
N VAL A 27 -11.29 2.47 -3.49
CA VAL A 27 -12.41 2.46 -4.45
C VAL A 27 -13.40 1.34 -4.14
N GLY A 28 -12.92 0.20 -3.64
CA GLY A 28 -13.76 -0.89 -3.14
C GLY A 28 -14.72 -0.45 -2.03
N LEU A 29 -14.22 0.31 -1.05
CA LEU A 29 -15.01 0.84 0.07
C LEU A 29 -16.09 1.83 -0.36
N PHE A 30 -15.80 2.71 -1.31
CA PHE A 30 -16.74 3.79 -1.69
C PHE A 30 -17.63 3.45 -2.88
N ALA A 31 -17.20 2.55 -3.76
CA ALA A 31 -17.80 2.38 -5.07
C ALA A 31 -18.11 0.93 -5.45
N GLY A 32 -17.71 -0.07 -4.65
CA GLY A 32 -17.82 -1.49 -5.00
C GLY A 32 -19.26 -1.97 -5.28
N LEU A 33 -20.22 -1.62 -4.44
CA LEU A 33 -21.63 -2.04 -4.63
C LEU A 33 -22.35 -1.28 -5.76
N PRO A 34 -22.22 0.07 -5.89
CA PRO A 34 -22.80 0.81 -7.01
C PRO A 34 -22.21 0.42 -8.37
N LEU A 35 -20.88 0.28 -8.49
CA LEU A 35 -20.24 -0.16 -9.75
C LEU A 35 -20.56 -1.62 -10.06
N GLY A 36 -20.56 -2.50 -9.07
CA GLY A 36 -20.94 -3.89 -9.27
C GLY A 36 -22.33 -4.02 -9.90
N ARG A 37 -23.28 -3.20 -9.44
CA ARG A 37 -24.62 -3.14 -10.04
C ARG A 37 -24.64 -2.64 -11.48
N GLN A 38 -23.82 -1.64 -11.82
CA GLN A 38 -23.69 -1.13 -13.19
C GLN A 38 -23.06 -2.15 -14.14
N LEU A 39 -22.17 -2.99 -13.62
CA LEU A 39 -21.51 -4.07 -14.34
C LEU A 39 -22.33 -5.36 -14.39
N GLY A 40 -23.56 -5.36 -13.83
CA GLY A 40 -24.44 -6.53 -13.81
C GLY A 40 -24.02 -7.63 -12.83
N LEU A 41 -23.08 -7.34 -11.92
CA LEU A 41 -22.64 -8.28 -10.90
C LEU A 41 -23.69 -8.44 -9.81
N SER A 42 -23.87 -9.67 -9.34
CA SER A 42 -24.58 -9.94 -8.10
C SER A 42 -23.83 -9.35 -6.91
N VAL A 43 -24.53 -9.14 -5.80
CA VAL A 43 -23.94 -8.60 -4.56
C VAL A 43 -22.77 -9.46 -4.08
N ARG A 44 -22.88 -10.79 -4.20
CA ARG A 44 -21.79 -11.71 -3.83
C ARG A 44 -20.56 -11.52 -4.71
N GLU A 45 -20.74 -11.42 -6.02
CA GLU A 45 -19.63 -11.21 -6.95
C GLU A 45 -18.96 -9.86 -6.74
N ALA A 46 -19.72 -8.79 -6.49
CA ALA A 46 -19.18 -7.48 -6.18
C ALA A 46 -18.35 -7.47 -4.89
N VAL A 47 -18.82 -8.17 -3.85
CA VAL A 47 -18.09 -8.31 -2.58
C VAL A 47 -16.81 -9.13 -2.76
N LEU A 48 -16.88 -10.26 -3.47
CA LEU A 48 -15.71 -11.09 -3.73
C LEU A 48 -14.66 -10.37 -4.58
N ALA A 49 -15.09 -9.64 -5.61
CA ALA A 49 -14.19 -8.83 -6.44
C ALA A 49 -13.50 -7.75 -5.61
N THR A 50 -14.26 -7.07 -4.75
CA THR A 50 -13.73 -6.03 -3.85
C THR A 50 -12.70 -6.63 -2.88
N ALA A 51 -13.06 -7.71 -2.20
CA ALA A 51 -12.17 -8.39 -1.26
C ALA A 51 -10.89 -8.90 -1.93
N PHE A 52 -10.98 -9.40 -3.17
CA PHE A 52 -9.83 -9.83 -3.94
C PHE A 52 -8.90 -8.66 -4.27
N VAL A 53 -9.45 -7.53 -4.73
CA VAL A 53 -8.66 -6.32 -5.03
C VAL A 53 -7.97 -5.79 -3.77
N GLU A 54 -8.67 -5.75 -2.64
CA GLU A 54 -8.11 -5.34 -1.35
C GLU A 54 -6.97 -6.26 -0.91
N ALA A 55 -7.15 -7.58 -1.04
CA ALA A 55 -6.13 -8.56 -0.70
C ALA A 55 -4.87 -8.40 -1.57
N VAL A 56 -5.03 -8.23 -2.89
CA VAL A 56 -3.91 -8.00 -3.82
C VAL A 56 -3.19 -6.69 -3.49
N ALA A 57 -3.93 -5.63 -3.20
CA ALA A 57 -3.35 -4.35 -2.80
C ALA A 57 -2.55 -4.46 -1.50
N ALA A 58 -3.08 -5.15 -0.49
CA ALA A 58 -2.39 -5.37 0.78
C ALA A 58 -1.09 -6.17 0.59
N VAL A 59 -1.14 -7.26 -0.18
CA VAL A 59 0.06 -8.05 -0.52
C VAL A 59 1.07 -7.22 -1.30
N GLY A 60 0.62 -6.40 -2.26
CA GLY A 60 1.50 -5.53 -3.05
C GLY A 60 2.19 -4.46 -2.20
N ILE A 61 1.47 -3.85 -1.26
CA ILE A 61 2.05 -2.89 -0.30
C ILE A 61 3.07 -3.59 0.60
N GLY A 62 2.69 -4.72 1.21
CA GLY A 62 3.60 -5.49 2.06
C GLY A 62 4.85 -5.96 1.33
N GLY A 63 4.70 -6.47 0.10
CA GLY A 63 5.81 -6.87 -0.74
C GLY A 63 6.71 -5.71 -1.14
N THR A 64 6.14 -4.53 -1.43
CA THR A 64 6.92 -3.31 -1.72
C THR A 64 7.75 -2.90 -0.51
N VAL A 65 7.14 -2.88 0.68
CA VAL A 65 7.84 -2.58 1.93
C VAL A 65 8.97 -3.58 2.18
N VAL A 66 8.70 -4.88 2.10
CA VAL A 66 9.72 -5.92 2.32
C VAL A 66 10.85 -5.85 1.30
N TYR A 67 10.56 -5.51 0.04
CA TYR A 67 11.56 -5.42 -1.01
C TYR A 67 12.51 -4.23 -0.82
N TYR A 68 11.98 -3.08 -0.38
CA TYR A 68 12.77 -1.86 -0.19
C TYR A 68 13.29 -1.69 1.25
N HIS A 69 12.82 -2.49 2.20
CA HIS A 69 13.37 -2.49 3.55
C HIS A 69 14.80 -3.02 3.50
N ASP A 70 15.76 -2.15 3.79
CA ASP A 70 17.14 -2.53 4.02
C ASP A 70 17.27 -2.96 5.50
N PRO A 71 17.54 -4.24 5.80
CA PRO A 71 17.73 -4.70 7.18
C PRO A 71 19.09 -4.26 7.75
N ASP A 72 20.02 -3.80 6.91
CA ASP A 72 21.36 -3.38 7.30
C ASP A 72 21.47 -1.86 7.54
N GLU A 73 20.44 -1.09 7.19
CA GLU A 73 20.20 0.25 7.75
C GLU A 73 19.70 0.11 9.20
N GLU A 74 20.59 -0.36 10.08
CA GLU A 74 20.45 -0.04 11.49
C GLU A 74 20.38 1.49 11.59
N PRO A 75 19.36 2.07 12.25
CA PRO A 75 19.41 3.48 12.58
C PRO A 75 20.69 3.68 13.40
N ASP A 76 21.60 4.49 12.88
CA ASP A 76 22.86 4.96 13.49
C ASP A 76 22.61 5.72 14.84
N GLU A 77 21.50 5.44 15.54
CA GLU A 77 21.16 5.94 16.87
C GLU A 77 22.19 5.53 17.93
N TRP A 78 22.96 4.47 17.68
CA TRP A 78 24.06 4.05 18.57
C TRP A 78 25.39 4.75 18.29
N ARG A 79 25.48 5.55 17.21
CA ARG A 79 26.73 6.23 16.80
C ARG A 79 26.81 7.71 17.12
N TYR A 80 25.79 8.32 17.73
CA TYR A 80 25.95 9.64 18.37
C TYR A 80 26.55 9.48 19.78
N TYR A 81 27.88 9.32 19.78
CA TYR A 81 28.94 9.63 20.78
C TYR A 81 28.58 10.44 22.05
N PRO A 82 29.44 10.48 23.10
CA PRO A 82 30.70 9.78 23.37
C PRO A 82 30.79 9.07 24.75
#